data_AF-A0A966QFB0-F1
#
_entry.id   AF-A0A966QFB0-F1
#
_cell.length_a   1.000
_cell.length_b   1.000
_cell.length_c   1.000
_cell.angle_alpha   90.00
_cell.angle_beta   90.00
_cell.angle_gamma   90.00
#
_symmetry.space_group_name_H-M   'P 1'
#
loop_
_entity.id
_entity.type
_entity.pdbx_description
1 polymer ?
#
loop_
_entity_poly.entity_id
_entity_poly.type
_entity_poly.pdbx_seq_one_letter_code
_entity_poly.pdbx_strand_id
1 'polypeptide(L)'
;DEVVARELKDKVRIVCENEEWVAYVPYAARYPFEIHVVPKRSVPDLAALDEKSCDAFPEIAKEVLQRLDGVFDTKMAYIAAWHQAPVRVGRDVMRLHWQITSVRRAPGKLKYLAGSESAFGAFMMDLWPEQSAQQLRDVRI
;
A
#
# COMPACT_ATOMS: atom_id res chain seq x y z
N ASP A 1 3.69 -14.26 -7.47
CA ASP A 1 2.59 -13.28 -7.49
C ASP A 1 2.78 -12.41 -8.73
N GLU A 2 1.85 -12.48 -9.68
CA GLU A 2 1.99 -11.78 -10.97
C GLU A 2 1.91 -10.25 -10.81
N VAL A 3 1.16 -9.76 -9.81
CA VAL A 3 1.03 -8.33 -9.55
C VAL A 3 2.38 -7.77 -9.11
N VAL A 4 2.99 -8.38 -8.10
CA VAL A 4 4.29 -7.94 -7.57
C VAL A 4 5.38 -8.04 -8.64
N ALA A 5 5.41 -9.14 -9.41
CA ALA A 5 6.37 -9.31 -10.50
C ALA A 5 6.24 -8.20 -11.56
N ARG A 6 5.01 -7.78 -11.87
CA ARG A 6 4.76 -6.68 -12.80
C ARG A 6 5.14 -5.33 -12.23
N GLU A 7 4.79 -5.03 -10.98
CA GLU A 7 5.18 -3.78 -10.33
C GLU A 7 6.71 -3.62 -10.25
N LEU A 8 7.44 -4.70 -9.93
CA LEU A 8 8.91 -4.71 -9.90
C LEU A 8 9.54 -4.55 -11.30
N LYS A 9 8.88 -5.04 -12.35
CA LYS A 9 9.32 -4.87 -13.73
C LYS A 9 9.08 -3.45 -14.23
N ASP A 10 7.86 -2.95 -14.03
CA ASP A 10 7.42 -1.67 -14.59
C ASP A 10 8.00 -0.49 -13.79
N LYS A 11 8.19 -0.66 -12.47
CA LYS A 11 8.72 0.34 -11.51
C LYS A 11 7.92 1.64 -11.40
N VAL A 12 6.84 1.80 -12.16
CA VAL A 12 6.08 3.05 -12.25
C VAL A 12 5.37 3.41 -10.95
N ARG A 13 4.80 2.44 -10.23
CA ARG A 13 4.03 2.69 -8.99
C ARG A 13 4.75 2.30 -7.70
N ILE A 14 6.03 1.92 -7.78
CA ILE A 14 6.86 1.63 -6.60
C ILE A 14 7.10 2.92 -5.80
N VAL A 15 6.79 2.90 -4.51
CA VAL A 15 7.05 4.01 -3.58
C VAL A 15 8.45 3.88 -2.99
N CYS A 16 8.76 2.70 -2.45
CA CYS A 16 10.08 2.33 -1.96
C CYS A 16 10.21 0.80 -1.93
N GLU A 17 11.44 0.31 -1.85
CA GLU A 17 11.74 -1.11 -1.73
C GLU A 17 13.03 -1.32 -0.95
N ASN A 18 13.14 -2.46 -0.26
CA ASN A 18 14.41 -2.95 0.29
C ASN A 18 14.69 -4.37 -0.24
N GLU A 19 15.60 -5.10 0.39
CA GLU A 19 15.98 -6.44 -0.08
C GLU A 19 14.82 -7.44 -0.08
N GLU A 20 13.92 -7.33 0.90
CA GLU A 20 12.87 -8.33 1.17
C GLU A 20 11.46 -7.85 0.83
N TRP A 21 11.22 -6.54 0.83
CA TRP A 21 9.89 -5.94 0.68
C TRP A 21 9.83 -4.89 -0.42
N VAL A 22 8.62 -4.68 -0.91
CA VAL A 22 8.30 -3.61 -1.84
C VAL A 22 6.99 -2.93 -1.43
N ALA A 23 6.98 -1.61 -1.43
CA ALA A 23 5.82 -0.78 -1.22
C ALA A 23 5.43 -0.11 -2.54
N TYR A 24 4.16 -0.21 -2.92
CA TYR A 24 3.66 0.38 -4.17
C TYR A 24 2.22 0.86 -4.03
N VAL A 25 1.82 1.78 -4.91
CA VAL A 25 0.41 2.14 -5.08
C VAL A 25 -0.23 1.14 -6.04
N PRO A 26 -1.28 0.40 -5.64
CA PRO A 26 -1.88 -0.59 -6.52
C PRO A 26 -2.52 0.09 -7.74
N TYR A 27 -2.44 -0.55 -8.91
CA TYR A 27 -3.10 -0.07 -10.13
C TYR A 27 -4.61 0.18 -9.93
N ALA A 28 -5.27 -0.62 -9.07
CA ALA A 28 -6.68 -0.46 -8.74
C ALA A 28 -6.90 0.25 -7.38
N ALA A 29 -6.08 1.26 -7.06
CA ALA A 29 -6.22 2.06 -5.84
C ALA A 29 -7.60 2.73 -5.74
N ARG A 30 -8.20 2.65 -4.56
CA ARG A 30 -9.54 3.18 -4.22
C ARG A 30 -9.48 4.49 -3.43
N TYR A 31 -8.32 4.78 -2.84
CA TYR A 31 -8.05 5.97 -2.03
C TYR A 31 -6.93 6.80 -2.66
N PRO A 32 -6.89 8.13 -2.41
CA PRO A 32 -5.83 9.02 -2.90
C PRO A 32 -4.43 8.51 -2.59
N PHE A 33 -4.26 8.02 -1.36
CA PHE A 33 -3.06 7.34 -0.91
C PHE A 33 -3.48 5.97 -0.41
N GLU A 34 -3.42 4.99 -1.31
CA GLU A 34 -3.48 3.57 -1.00
C GLU A 34 -2.10 2.97 -1.27
N ILE A 35 -1.50 2.32 -0.27
CA ILE A 35 -0.17 1.72 -0.37
C ILE A 35 -0.28 0.27 0.05
N HIS A 36 0.24 -0.63 -0.77
CA HIS A 36 0.40 -2.05 -0.45
C HIS A 36 1.88 -2.30 -0.19
N VAL A 37 2.20 -2.81 0.99
CA VAL A 37 3.55 -3.26 1.35
C VAL A 37 3.54 -4.78 1.38
N VAL A 38 4.35 -5.39 0.52
CA VAL A 38 4.33 -6.84 0.26
C VAL A 38 5.74 -7.42 0.30
N PRO A 39 5.91 -8.67 0.76
CA PRO A 39 7.20 -9.33 0.64
C PRO A 39 7.45 -9.68 -0.82
N LYS A 40 8.68 -9.44 -1.32
CA LYS A 40 9.10 -9.80 -2.68
C LYS A 40 9.00 -11.30 -2.91
N ARG A 41 9.27 -12.09 -1.86
CA ARG A 41 8.94 -13.51 -1.79
C ARG A 41 7.52 -13.67 -1.27
N SER A 42 6.62 -14.05 -2.16
CA SER A 42 5.20 -14.22 -1.84
C SER A 42 4.97 -15.30 -0.77
N VAL A 43 4.36 -14.92 0.35
CA VAL A 43 3.97 -15.82 1.45
C VAL A 43 2.47 -15.71 1.73
N PRO A 44 1.82 -16.75 2.27
CA PRO A 44 0.39 -16.72 2.56
C PRO A 44 0.02 -15.82 3.76
N ASP A 45 0.83 -15.81 4.82
CA ASP A 45 0.54 -15.12 6.09
C ASP A 45 1.82 -14.75 6.85
N LEU A 46 1.66 -14.00 7.96
CA LEU A 46 2.79 -13.51 8.77
C LEU A 46 3.65 -14.64 9.33
N ALA A 47 3.05 -15.78 9.68
CA ALA A 47 3.77 -16.93 10.22
C ALA A 47 4.68 -17.64 9.21
N ALA A 48 4.51 -17.37 7.91
CA ALA A 48 5.33 -17.94 6.84
C ALA A 48 6.49 -17.03 6.39
N LEU A 49 6.64 -15.85 7.00
CA LEU A 49 7.82 -15.00 6.82
C LEU A 49 9.06 -15.68 7.42
N ASP A 50 10.21 -15.52 6.78
CA ASP A 50 11.49 -15.91 7.37
C ASP A 50 12.08 -14.76 8.19
N GLU A 51 13.15 -15.03 8.93
CA GLU A 51 13.81 -14.06 9.80
C GLU A 51 14.30 -12.82 9.02
N LYS A 52 14.84 -13.01 7.81
CA LYS A 52 15.29 -11.91 6.95
C LYS A 52 14.14 -10.98 6.58
N SER A 53 13.03 -11.53 6.10
CA SER A 53 11.85 -10.74 5.78
C SER A 53 11.29 -10.05 7.04
N CYS A 54 11.30 -10.71 8.20
CA CYS A 54 10.88 -10.08 9.46
C CYS A 54 11.78 -8.88 9.84
N ASP A 55 13.10 -9.04 9.79
CA ASP A 55 14.07 -8.01 10.18
C ASP A 55 14.07 -6.81 9.23
N ALA A 56 13.77 -7.04 7.95
CA ALA A 56 13.70 -5.98 6.94
C ALA A 56 12.38 -5.19 6.96
N PHE A 57 11.33 -5.68 7.63
CA PHE A 57 10.01 -5.01 7.62
C PHE A 57 9.98 -3.64 8.34
N PRO A 58 10.58 -3.46 9.53
CA PRO A 58 10.50 -2.19 10.26
C PRO A 58 11.03 -0.99 9.47
N GLU A 59 12.10 -1.18 8.70
CA GLU A 59 12.71 -0.13 7.88
C GLU A 59 11.74 0.37 6.81
N ILE A 60 11.19 -0.54 5.99
CA ILE A 60 10.27 -0.16 4.91
C ILE A 60 8.95 0.39 5.47
N ALA A 61 8.45 -0.16 6.58
CA ALA A 61 7.24 0.32 7.22
C ALA A 61 7.41 1.77 7.71
N LYS A 62 8.57 2.07 8.32
CA LYS A 62 8.91 3.43 8.77
C LYS A 62 9.00 4.37 7.57
N GLU A 63 9.72 4.00 6.52
CA GLU A 63 9.84 4.83 5.31
C GLU A 63 8.48 5.13 4.69
N VAL A 64 7.60 4.13 4.55
CA VAL A 64 6.25 4.29 4.00
C VAL A 64 5.44 5.30 4.81
N LEU A 65 5.48 5.22 6.15
CA LEU A 65 4.74 6.14 7.01
C LEU A 65 5.35 7.56 6.99
N GLN A 66 6.67 7.69 6.94
CA GLN A 66 7.33 8.99 6.80
C GLN A 66 7.00 9.66 5.47
N ARG A 67 7.01 8.90 4.37
CA ARG A 67 6.58 9.38 3.06
C ARG A 67 5.12 9.81 3.08
N LEU A 68 4.25 9.02 3.69
CA LEU A 68 2.83 9.34 3.80
C LEU A 68 2.57 10.66 4.55
N ASP A 69 3.25 10.89 5.68
CA ASP A 69 3.18 12.15 6.42
C ASP A 69 3.75 13.33 5.62
N GLY A 70 4.85 13.11 4.89
CA GLY A 70 5.52 14.17 4.15
C GLY A 70 4.80 14.64 2.88
N VAL A 71 3.82 13.89 2.34
CA VAL A 71 3.07 14.32 1.14
C VAL A 71 2.41 15.69 1.33
N PHE A 72 1.94 15.98 2.55
CA PHE A 72 1.31 17.25 2.91
C PHE A 72 2.01 17.95 4.08
N ASP A 73 3.23 17.55 4.41
CA ASP A 73 4.01 18.07 5.55
C ASP A 73 3.19 18.08 6.86
N THR A 74 2.46 16.99 7.11
CA THR A 74 1.58 16.86 8.28
C THR A 74 1.30 15.40 8.60
N LYS A 75 0.98 15.10 9.85
CA LYS A 75 0.61 13.74 10.24
C LYS A 75 -0.63 13.29 9.49
N MET A 76 -0.48 12.28 8.65
CA MET A 76 -1.54 11.76 7.81
C MET A 76 -2.44 10.85 8.65
N ALA A 77 -3.75 11.11 8.61
CA ALA A 77 -4.71 10.14 9.13
C ALA A 77 -4.79 8.96 8.15
N TYR A 78 -4.55 7.75 8.63
CA TYR A 78 -4.62 6.53 7.83
C TYR A 78 -5.29 5.38 8.60
N ILE A 79 -5.79 4.42 7.84
CA ILE A 79 -6.20 3.11 8.32
C ILE A 79 -5.20 2.12 7.73
N ALA A 80 -4.75 1.15 8.54
CA ALA A 80 -3.88 0.10 8.04
C ALA A 80 -4.34 -1.28 8.52
N ALA A 81 -4.24 -2.27 7.65
CA ALA A 81 -4.69 -3.64 7.90
C ALA A 81 -3.76 -4.66 7.25
N TRP A 82 -3.57 -5.79 7.93
CA TRP A 82 -2.92 -6.96 7.33
C TRP A 82 -3.96 -7.81 6.62
N HIS A 83 -3.69 -8.11 5.36
CA HIS A 83 -4.46 -9.03 4.54
C HIS A 83 -3.61 -10.27 4.31
N GLN A 84 -4.14 -11.44 4.66
CA GLN A 84 -3.43 -12.70 4.62
C GLN A 84 -4.38 -13.85 4.30
N ALA A 85 -3.82 -14.95 3.83
CA ALA A 85 -4.57 -16.12 3.40
C ALA A 85 -5.51 -16.66 4.50
N PRO A 86 -6.70 -17.17 4.14
CA PRO A 86 -7.56 -17.89 5.08
C PRO A 86 -6.81 -19.07 5.73
N VAL A 87 -7.13 -19.33 7.00
CA VAL A 87 -6.37 -20.30 7.81
C VAL A 87 -6.55 -21.75 7.34
N ARG A 88 -7.75 -22.14 6.89
CA ARG A 88 -8.10 -23.56 6.64
C ARG A 88 -8.29 -23.92 5.16
N VAL A 89 -9.09 -23.16 4.43
CA VAL A 89 -9.49 -23.48 3.05
C VAL A 89 -9.21 -22.29 2.15
N GLY A 90 -8.63 -22.53 0.97
CA GLY A 90 -8.29 -21.48 0.01
C GLY A 90 -7.04 -20.68 0.42
N ARG A 91 -6.01 -21.34 0.96
CA ARG A 91 -4.77 -20.68 1.40
C ARG A 91 -3.95 -20.09 0.24
N ASP A 92 -4.32 -20.42 -1.00
CA ASP A 92 -3.72 -19.96 -2.25
C ASP A 92 -4.40 -18.74 -2.86
N VAL A 93 -5.58 -18.33 -2.38
CA VAL A 93 -6.42 -17.27 -2.99
C VAL A 93 -5.91 -15.85 -2.78
N MET A 94 -5.07 -15.63 -1.76
CA MET A 94 -4.45 -14.34 -1.51
C MET A 94 -3.09 -14.50 -0.85
N ARG A 95 -2.28 -13.45 -0.92
CA ARG A 95 -0.93 -13.38 -0.36
C ARG A 95 -0.84 -12.25 0.64
N LEU A 96 0.10 -12.40 1.57
CA LEU A 96 0.32 -11.45 2.64
C LEU A 96 0.62 -10.05 2.07
N HIS A 97 -0.13 -9.06 2.53
CA HIS A 97 0.22 -7.65 2.33
C HIS A 97 -0.30 -6.79 3.47
N TRP A 98 0.42 -5.72 3.74
CA TRP A 98 -0.04 -4.64 4.60
C TRP A 98 -0.64 -3.55 3.72
N GLN A 99 -1.95 -3.31 3.88
CA GLN A 99 -2.67 -2.28 3.15
C GLN A 99 -2.81 -1.05 4.03
N ILE A 100 -2.43 0.11 3.49
CA ILE A 100 -2.59 1.42 4.11
C ILE A 100 -3.50 2.25 3.23
N THR A 101 -4.49 2.92 3.81
CA THR A 101 -5.38 3.84 3.11
C THR A 101 -5.52 5.15 3.88
N SER A 102 -5.37 6.28 3.18
CA SER A 102 -5.71 7.59 3.73
C SER A 102 -6.95 8.16 3.06
N VAL A 103 -7.83 8.73 3.88
CA VAL A 103 -8.97 9.51 3.41
C VAL A 103 -8.60 10.96 3.09
N ARG A 104 -7.40 11.45 3.39
CA ARG A 104 -7.04 12.84 3.08
C ARG A 104 -6.61 12.96 1.61
N ARG A 105 -7.26 13.84 0.85
CA ARG A 105 -6.94 14.05 -0.58
C ARG A 105 -6.12 15.30 -0.87
N ALA A 106 -6.09 16.26 0.04
CA ALA A 106 -5.28 17.48 -0.03
C ALA A 106 -5.11 18.06 1.39
N PRO A 107 -4.21 19.05 1.60
CA PRO A 107 -4.11 19.75 2.89
C PRO A 107 -5.48 20.28 3.32
N GLY A 108 -5.92 19.90 4.53
CA GLY A 108 -7.23 20.27 5.09
C GLY A 108 -8.47 19.64 4.43
N LYS A 109 -8.35 18.81 3.37
CA LYS A 109 -9.50 18.22 2.66
C LYS A 109 -9.57 16.71 2.86
N LEU A 110 -10.63 16.25 3.53
CA LEU A 110 -10.97 14.84 3.66
C LEU A 110 -11.83 14.37 2.47
N LYS A 111 -11.61 13.14 2.03
CA LYS A 111 -12.46 12.36 1.15
C LYS A 111 -13.53 11.73 2.03
N TYR A 112 -14.76 12.21 1.86
CA TYR A 112 -15.94 11.56 2.44
C TYR A 112 -16.39 10.49 1.47
N LEU A 113 -16.46 9.24 1.92
CA LEU A 113 -17.06 8.16 1.15
C LEU A 113 -18.56 8.42 1.08
N ALA A 114 -19.07 8.75 -0.10
CA ALA A 114 -20.46 9.14 -0.30
C ALA A 114 -21.29 7.93 -0.73
N GLY A 115 -22.42 8.15 -1.42
CA GLY A 115 -23.30 7.07 -1.87
C GLY A 115 -22.64 6.11 -2.85
N SER A 116 -21.81 6.61 -3.77
CA SER A 116 -21.06 5.78 -4.72
C SER A 116 -20.20 4.73 -4.02
N GLU A 117 -19.38 5.15 -3.06
CA GLU A 117 -18.47 4.27 -2.34
C GLU A 117 -19.22 3.43 -1.30
N SER A 118 -20.10 4.06 -0.51
CA SER A 118 -20.71 3.42 0.65
C SER A 118 -21.91 2.54 0.30
N ALA A 119 -22.69 2.90 -0.71
CA ALA A 119 -23.88 2.13 -1.10
C ALA A 119 -23.61 1.16 -2.26
N PHE A 120 -22.72 1.52 -3.19
CA PHE A 120 -22.49 0.73 -4.41
C PHE A 120 -21.08 0.15 -4.53
N GLY A 121 -20.15 0.48 -3.62
CA GLY A 121 -18.76 0.02 -3.70
C GLY A 121 -18.01 0.57 -4.93
N ALA A 122 -18.53 1.61 -5.58
CA ALA A 122 -17.95 2.23 -6.75
C ALA A 122 -17.03 3.38 -6.33
N PHE A 123 -15.72 3.15 -6.38
CA PHE A 123 -14.72 4.15 -6.00
C PHE A 123 -14.35 5.05 -7.19
N MET A 124 -14.48 6.36 -7.00
CA MET A 124 -14.05 7.37 -7.96
C MET A 124 -12.80 8.09 -7.46
N MET A 125 -11.85 8.30 -8.36
CA MET A 125 -10.54 8.89 -8.09
C MET A 125 -10.21 9.93 -9.15
N ASP A 126 -9.84 11.13 -8.70
CA ASP A 126 -9.41 12.25 -9.56
C ASP A 126 -7.91 12.19 -9.89
N LEU A 127 -7.20 11.19 -9.34
CA LEU A 127 -5.75 11.05 -9.42
C LEU A 127 -5.42 9.65 -9.93
N TRP A 128 -4.53 9.58 -10.92
CA TRP A 128 -4.02 8.30 -11.41
C TRP A 128 -3.11 7.66 -10.36
N PRO A 129 -3.14 6.34 -10.15
CA PRO A 129 -2.26 5.64 -9.19
C PRO A 129 -0.78 5.97 -9.36
N GLU A 130 -0.33 6.17 -10.60
CA GLU A 130 1.04 6.56 -10.95
C GLU A 130 1.39 7.94 -10.40
N GLN A 131 0.45 8.88 -10.38
CA GLN A 131 0.64 10.21 -9.82
C GLN A 131 0.69 10.17 -8.29
N SER A 132 -0.14 9.34 -7.65
CA SER A 132 -0.05 9.09 -6.20
C SER A 132 1.31 8.51 -5.82
N ALA A 133 1.78 7.51 -6.57
CA ALA A 133 3.08 6.90 -6.34
C ALA A 133 4.22 7.91 -6.52
N GLN A 134 4.12 8.79 -7.53
CA GLN A 134 5.09 9.85 -7.75
C GLN A 134 5.10 10.85 -6.58
N GLN A 135 3.95 11.31 -6.11
CA GLN A 135 3.87 12.22 -4.95
C GLN A 135 4.51 11.62 -3.70
N LEU A 136 4.27 10.33 -3.42
CA LEU A 136 4.88 9.61 -2.30
C LEU A 136 6.41 9.44 -2.47
N ARG A 137 6.88 9.20 -3.70
CA ARG A 137 8.30 9.10 -4.02
C ARG A 137 9.06 10.42 -3.86
N ASP A 138 8.42 11.54 -4.20
CA ASP A 138 9.04 12.86 -4.19
C ASP A 138 9.24 13.43 -2.77
N VAL A 139 8.59 12.83 -1.77
CA VAL A 139 8.81 13.18 -0.36
C VAL A 139 10.26 12.87 0.05
N ARG A 140 10.91 13.88 0.62
CA ARG A 140 12.25 13.76 1.21
C ARG A 140 12.09 13.35 2.69
N ILE A 141 12.70 12.21 3.04
CA ILE A 141 12.67 11.60 4.37
C ILE A 141 13.97 11.80 5.14
#